data_AF-A0A933XTB8-F1
#
_entry.id   AF-A0A933XTB8-F1
#
_cell.length_a   1.000
_cell.length_b   1.000
_cell.length_c   1.000
_cell.angle_alpha   90.00
_cell.angle_beta   90.00
_cell.angle_gamma   90.00
#
_symmetry.space_group_name_H-M   'P 1'
#
loop_
_entity.id
_entity.type
_entity.pdbx_description
1 polymer ?
#
loop_
_entity_poly.entity_id
_entity_poly.type
_entity_poly.pdbx_seq_one_letter_code
_entity_poly.pdbx_strand_id
1 'polypeptide(L)'
;MDTLWKKCLEEIEKRILPENYATWFSPTYAFTKGSDTITIAVPNDFFKRCLEENYQGLIESTVESIANARLRVDFQVASDNAHGRTSEPLNKPAPEKEKGPEGVRFFGNGNAVGLNTRYVFSNFVVGSNNQFAHAAALAVAANPAQTYNPLFIYGSVGLGKTHLLHAIGNLIQQNDPRHRVRYISAESFTVDLIQSLKKDDMSAFRERYRPLDILLVDDIQFIAGKERTQEEFFYTFNALYESHKQVVISSDRYPKDMQNIEERLRSRFSSGLIADIKPPDLETKVAILFKKAENHQKKIPQDVAIFIADNIQSNIRELEGLLLRIIAFSSFTRRPVDLELAKEVLKEFTFDRNKNFTIPNILKTVAAHFSIKVTDLKSKQRSREISIPRQIAMYLCREYTQASLPEIGRQFGGKDHTTVLFAHKKISSNMKENNELTRSVQQVIHQIERG
;
A
#
# COMPACT_ATOMS: atom_id res chain seq x y z
N MET A 1 -5.42 24.07 25.37
CA MET A 1 -5.42 22.62 25.10
C MET A 1 -6.06 22.29 23.76
N ASP A 2 -7.17 22.95 23.36
CA ASP A 2 -7.52 23.05 21.92
C ASP A 2 -6.35 23.55 21.08
N THR A 3 -5.56 24.47 21.64
CA THR A 3 -4.29 24.96 21.09
C THR A 3 -3.16 23.93 21.05
N LEU A 4 -3.17 22.90 21.91
CA LEU A 4 -2.18 21.83 21.91
C LEU A 4 -2.50 20.82 20.79
N TRP A 5 -3.76 20.40 20.69
CA TRP A 5 -4.20 19.48 19.65
C TRP A 5 -4.12 20.10 18.25
N LYS A 6 -4.46 21.38 18.08
CA LYS A 6 -4.23 22.09 16.81
C LYS A 6 -2.76 22.08 16.36
N LYS A 7 -1.83 22.29 17.29
CA LYS A 7 -0.38 22.17 17.00
C LYS A 7 0.03 20.73 16.69
N CYS A 8 -0.58 19.74 17.34
CA CYS A 8 -0.37 18.33 17.01
C CYS A 8 -0.87 18.01 15.60
N LEU A 9 -2.04 18.52 15.22
CA LEU A 9 -2.61 18.36 13.88
C LEU A 9 -1.70 18.98 12.80
N GLU A 10 -1.19 20.20 13.03
CA GLU A 10 -0.22 20.86 12.12
C GLU A 10 1.08 20.06 11.92
N GLU A 11 1.58 19.40 12.97
CA GLU A 11 2.77 18.55 12.88
C GLU A 11 2.49 17.17 12.26
N ILE A 12 1.30 16.61 12.51
CA ILE A 12 0.87 15.35 11.92
C ILE A 12 0.64 15.52 10.42
N GLU A 13 0.04 16.63 9.98
CA GLU A 13 -0.22 16.97 8.57
C GLU A 13 1.06 16.93 7.73
N LYS A 14 2.21 17.30 8.31
CA LYS A 14 3.51 17.28 7.63
C LYS A 14 4.11 15.87 7.49
N ARG A 15 3.63 14.89 8.28
CA ARG A 15 4.22 13.55 8.41
C ARG A 15 3.40 12.45 7.74
N ILE A 16 2.20 12.77 7.26
CA ILE A 16 1.31 11.82 6.59
C ILE A 16 0.82 12.38 5.25
N LEU A 17 0.32 11.50 4.38
CA LEU A 17 -0.25 11.91 3.11
C LEU A 17 -1.47 12.82 3.34
N PRO A 18 -1.66 13.89 2.53
CA PRO A 18 -2.78 14.84 2.70
C PRO A 18 -4.16 14.17 2.74
N GLU A 19 -4.35 13.10 1.96
CA GLU A 19 -5.59 12.33 1.90
C GLU A 19 -5.90 11.60 3.23
N ASN A 20 -4.87 11.07 3.90
CA ASN A 20 -4.99 10.42 5.20
C ASN A 20 -5.26 11.45 6.30
N TYR A 21 -4.63 12.62 6.22
CA TYR A 21 -4.87 13.71 7.17
C TYR A 21 -6.31 14.23 7.10
N ALA A 22 -6.77 14.57 5.89
CA ALA A 22 -8.13 15.05 5.66
C ALA A 22 -9.18 14.03 6.13
N THR A 23 -8.91 12.74 5.96
CA THR A 23 -9.84 11.67 6.34
C THR A 23 -9.86 11.42 7.84
N TRP A 24 -8.69 11.25 8.48
CA TRP A 24 -8.62 10.69 9.83
C TRP A 24 -8.44 11.72 10.94
N PHE A 25 -7.80 12.85 10.64
CA PHE A 25 -7.36 13.82 11.65
C PHE A 25 -8.20 15.08 11.64
N SER A 26 -8.64 15.54 10.46
CA SER A 26 -9.51 16.71 10.31
C SER A 26 -10.80 16.67 11.15
N PRO A 27 -11.52 15.53 11.30
CA PRO A 27 -12.76 15.48 12.07
C PRO A 27 -12.54 15.18 13.57
N THR A 28 -11.31 15.33 14.09
CA THR A 28 -10.99 15.05 15.50
C THR A 28 -10.82 16.32 16.32
N TYR A 29 -11.22 16.26 17.59
CA TYR A 29 -10.92 17.30 18.57
C TYR A 29 -10.54 16.65 19.90
N ALA A 30 -9.68 17.29 20.69
CA ALA A 30 -9.21 16.71 21.94
C ALA A 30 -9.74 17.45 23.15
N PHE A 31 -10.11 16.70 24.18
CA PHE A 31 -10.44 17.23 25.50
C PHE A 31 -9.75 16.39 26.60
N THR A 32 -9.58 16.97 27.77
CA THR A 32 -8.88 16.30 28.87
C THR A 32 -9.89 15.73 29.87
N LYS A 33 -9.65 14.50 30.32
CA LYS A 33 -10.40 13.88 31.42
C LYS A 33 -9.43 13.41 32.50
N GLY A 34 -8.89 14.37 33.26
CA GLY A 34 -7.87 14.14 34.32
C GLY A 34 -6.55 14.87 34.06
N SER A 35 -5.52 14.62 34.88
CA SER A 35 -4.21 15.29 34.78
C SER A 35 -3.27 14.69 33.74
N ASP A 36 -3.42 13.39 33.40
CA ASP A 36 -2.38 12.62 32.68
C ASP A 36 -2.88 11.95 31.38
N THR A 37 -4.10 12.26 30.92
CA THR A 37 -4.71 11.62 29.74
C THR A 37 -5.37 12.64 28.83
N ILE A 38 -4.96 12.64 27.55
CA ILE A 38 -5.62 13.38 26.48
C ILE A 38 -6.63 12.45 25.78
N THR A 39 -7.89 12.85 25.74
CA THR A 39 -8.94 12.10 25.06
C THR A 39 -9.23 12.75 23.72
N ILE A 40 -9.04 12.02 22.63
CA ILE A 40 -9.36 12.45 21.28
C ILE A 40 -10.77 12.00 20.95
N ALA A 41 -11.66 12.96 20.74
CA ALA A 41 -12.99 12.74 20.24
C ALA A 41 -12.92 12.33 18.76
N VAL A 42 -13.55 11.21 18.43
CA VAL A 42 -13.61 10.67 17.08
C VAL A 42 -15.06 10.45 16.64
N PRO A 43 -15.38 10.52 15.35
CA PRO A 43 -16.77 10.47 14.88
C PRO A 43 -17.52 9.16 15.16
N ASN A 44 -16.83 8.02 15.24
CA ASN A 44 -17.43 6.69 15.45
C ASN A 44 -16.37 5.65 15.85
N ASP A 45 -16.82 4.45 16.24
CA ASP A 45 -15.94 3.34 16.65
C ASP A 45 -14.97 2.89 15.55
N PHE A 46 -15.33 3.12 14.29
CA PHE A 46 -14.45 2.80 13.16
C PHE A 46 -13.25 3.76 13.10
N PHE A 47 -13.47 5.06 13.27
CA PHE A 47 -12.38 6.03 13.44
C PHE A 47 -11.51 5.73 14.65
N LYS A 48 -12.14 5.38 15.79
CA LYS A 48 -11.43 4.97 17.00
C LYS A 48 -10.44 3.85 16.69
N ARG A 49 -10.92 2.74 16.14
CA ARG A 49 -10.09 1.58 15.80
C ARG A 49 -9.01 1.92 14.77
N CYS A 50 -9.32 2.73 13.77
CA CYS A 50 -8.34 3.05 12.73
C CYS A 50 -7.20 3.92 13.26
N LEU A 51 -7.51 4.93 14.09
CA LEU A 51 -6.50 5.79 14.72
C LEU A 51 -5.68 5.02 15.75
N GLU A 52 -6.30 4.13 16.54
CA GLU A 52 -5.61 3.21 17.46
C GLU A 52 -4.66 2.26 16.71
N GLU A 53 -5.13 1.60 15.65
CA GLU A 53 -4.35 0.56 14.96
C GLU A 53 -3.22 1.13 14.09
N ASN A 54 -3.43 2.28 13.44
CA ASN A 54 -2.52 2.76 12.39
C ASN A 54 -1.75 4.03 12.75
N TYR A 55 -2.23 4.82 13.71
CA TYR A 55 -1.70 6.15 13.98
C TYR A 55 -1.39 6.44 15.45
N GLN A 56 -1.64 5.51 16.36
CA GLN A 56 -1.47 5.72 17.79
C GLN A 56 -0.04 6.13 18.17
N GLY A 57 0.97 5.43 17.65
CA GLY A 57 2.38 5.79 17.93
C GLY A 57 2.77 7.16 17.37
N LEU A 58 2.23 7.56 16.22
CA LEU A 58 2.47 8.88 15.65
C LEU A 58 1.84 9.97 16.53
N ILE A 59 0.61 9.76 16.99
CA ILE A 59 -0.13 10.68 17.84
C ILE A 59 0.57 10.82 19.20
N GLU A 60 0.92 9.71 19.84
CA GLU A 60 1.63 9.70 21.13
C GLU A 60 2.98 10.43 21.03
N SER A 61 3.78 10.13 20.01
CA SER A 61 5.09 10.80 19.82
C SER A 61 4.96 12.30 19.54
N THR A 62 3.90 12.72 18.84
CA THR A 62 3.65 14.14 18.53
C THR A 62 3.16 14.87 19.77
N VAL A 63 2.25 14.26 20.54
CA VAL A 63 1.76 14.81 21.80
C VAL A 63 2.90 14.93 22.81
N GLU A 64 3.75 13.91 22.96
CA GLU A 64 4.91 13.94 23.86
C GLU A 64 5.90 15.06 23.46
N SER A 65 6.15 15.22 22.16
CA SER A 65 7.05 16.26 21.64
C SER A 65 6.53 17.68 21.86
N ILE A 66 5.21 17.90 21.78
CA ILE A 66 4.63 19.26 21.87
C ILE A 66 4.25 19.60 23.32
N ALA A 67 3.77 18.63 24.10
CA ALA A 67 3.42 18.82 25.51
C ALA A 67 4.63 18.75 26.45
N ASN A 68 5.78 18.24 25.97
CA ASN A 68 7.00 18.00 26.75
C ASN A 68 6.74 17.15 28.02
N ALA A 69 5.75 16.25 27.93
CA ALA A 69 5.27 15.38 29.00
C ALA A 69 4.66 14.11 28.39
N ARG A 70 4.79 12.98 29.10
CA ARG A 70 4.17 11.71 28.70
C ARG A 70 2.68 11.71 29.04
N LEU A 71 1.88 12.14 28.09
CA LEU A 71 0.42 12.04 28.18
C LEU A 71 -0.05 10.74 27.54
N ARG A 72 -0.95 10.01 28.20
CA ARG A 72 -1.63 8.87 27.58
C ARG A 72 -2.70 9.39 26.62
N VAL A 73 -2.76 8.80 25.43
CA VAL A 73 -3.76 9.12 24.41
C VAL A 73 -4.88 8.08 24.52
N ASP A 74 -6.10 8.54 24.71
CA ASP A 74 -7.31 7.71 24.65
C ASP A 74 -8.24 8.24 23.56
N PHE A 75 -9.08 7.38 23.00
CA PHE A 75 -10.02 7.75 21.95
C PHE A 75 -11.45 7.53 22.44
N GLN A 76 -12.31 8.52 22.25
CA GLN A 76 -13.72 8.42 22.62
C GLN A 76 -14.61 8.80 21.43
N VAL A 77 -15.64 7.99 21.18
CA VAL A 77 -16.65 8.34 20.18
C VAL A 77 -17.43 9.55 20.67
N ALA A 78 -17.53 10.59 19.85
CA ALA A 78 -18.35 11.75 20.13
C ALA A 78 -19.82 11.32 20.23
N SER A 79 -20.34 11.23 21.46
CA SER A 79 -21.77 11.11 21.69
C SER A 79 -22.37 12.52 21.62
N ASP A 80 -23.40 12.71 20.79
CA ASP A 80 -24.29 13.87 20.89
C ASP A 80 -24.89 13.90 22.30
N ASN A 81 -24.25 14.64 23.21
CA ASN A 81 -24.79 15.19 24.45
C ASN A 81 -23.66 15.88 25.24
N ALA A 82 -23.36 17.13 24.86
CA ALA A 82 -22.80 18.09 25.80
C ALA A 82 -23.97 18.96 26.31
N HIS A 83 -24.13 19.01 27.64
CA HIS A 83 -24.72 20.07 28.51
C HIS A 83 -25.63 19.52 29.64
N GLY A 84 -25.02 19.44 30.84
CA GLY A 84 -25.58 19.61 32.19
C GLY A 84 -27.00 19.16 32.57
N ARG A 85 -27.08 18.25 33.56
CA ARG A 85 -27.66 18.51 34.91
C ARG A 85 -27.55 17.29 35.83
N THR A 86 -27.39 17.62 37.10
CA THR A 86 -27.32 16.84 38.35
C THR A 86 -28.37 15.75 38.55
N SER A 87 -27.94 14.58 39.05
CA SER A 87 -28.46 13.94 40.28
C SER A 87 -27.66 12.67 40.62
N GLU A 88 -27.06 12.67 41.82
CA GLU A 88 -26.55 11.51 42.56
C GLU A 88 -27.71 10.67 43.15
N PRO A 89 -27.44 9.62 43.96
CA PRO A 89 -26.57 8.45 43.74
C PRO A 89 -27.38 7.16 44.04
N LEU A 90 -26.82 5.95 43.85
CA LEU A 90 -27.09 4.82 44.76
C LEU A 90 -26.15 3.61 44.52
N ASN A 91 -25.42 3.30 45.59
CA ASN A 91 -24.86 2.03 46.05
C ASN A 91 -23.87 1.22 45.20
N LYS A 92 -22.61 1.35 45.60
CA LYS A 92 -21.62 0.24 45.64
C LYS A 92 -22.06 -0.82 46.66
N PRO A 93 -21.60 -2.07 46.48
CA PRO A 93 -20.54 -2.55 47.38
C PRO A 93 -19.26 -2.88 46.59
N ALA A 94 -18.12 -2.65 47.24
CA ALA A 94 -16.78 -3.06 46.83
C ALA A 94 -16.20 -3.96 47.95
N PRO A 95 -15.04 -4.60 47.77
CA PRO A 95 -14.63 -5.47 46.66
C PRO A 95 -14.09 -6.82 47.19
N GLU A 96 -14.26 -7.90 46.44
CA GLU A 96 -13.42 -9.11 46.62
C GLU A 96 -12.25 -9.05 45.63
N LYS A 97 -11.07 -9.42 46.14
CA LYS A 97 -9.76 -9.21 45.53
C LYS A 97 -9.56 -10.06 44.28
N GLU A 98 -9.64 -9.45 43.10
CA GLU A 98 -9.01 -9.99 41.90
C GLU A 98 -7.89 -9.07 41.41
N LYS A 99 -6.74 -9.69 41.17
CA LYS A 99 -5.52 -9.08 40.68
C LYS A 99 -5.83 -8.33 39.38
N GLY A 100 -5.40 -7.06 39.31
CA GLY A 100 -5.76 -6.16 38.22
C GLY A 100 -5.37 -6.71 36.83
N PRO A 101 -6.08 -6.29 35.77
CA PRO A 101 -5.67 -6.59 34.40
C PRO A 101 -4.43 -5.74 34.09
N GLU A 102 -3.29 -6.40 34.12
CA GLU A 102 -2.06 -5.91 33.48
C GLU A 102 -2.37 -5.49 32.04
N GLY A 103 -1.77 -4.37 31.64
CA GLY A 103 -1.95 -3.78 30.32
C GLY A 103 -1.78 -4.81 29.19
N VAL A 104 -2.55 -4.57 28.13
CA VAL A 104 -2.59 -5.37 26.90
C VAL A 104 -1.16 -5.69 26.45
N ARG A 105 -0.69 -6.88 26.83
CA ARG A 105 0.51 -7.49 26.27
C ARG A 105 0.14 -7.91 24.86
N PHE A 106 0.95 -7.50 23.88
CA PHE A 106 0.97 -8.18 22.58
C PHE A 106 1.33 -9.65 22.86
N PHE A 107 0.31 -10.52 22.94
CA PHE A 107 0.50 -11.95 23.13
C PHE A 107 1.03 -12.56 21.83
N GLY A 108 2.33 -12.43 21.60
CA GLY A 108 3.11 -13.51 21.01
C GLY A 108 3.68 -14.32 22.17
N ASN A 109 3.39 -15.62 22.22
CA ASN A 109 4.22 -16.55 23.00
C ASN A 109 5.69 -16.26 22.67
N GLY A 110 6.59 -16.29 23.65
CA GLY A 110 7.97 -15.77 23.62
C GLY A 110 8.91 -16.27 22.51
N ASN A 111 8.41 -17.03 21.53
CA ASN A 111 9.12 -17.56 20.39
C ASN A 111 8.66 -16.99 19.03
N ALA A 112 7.56 -16.24 18.95
CA ALA A 112 7.06 -15.64 17.71
C ALA A 112 7.11 -14.10 17.76
N VAL A 113 8.01 -13.50 16.98
CA VAL A 113 8.23 -12.05 16.97
C VAL A 113 7.81 -11.45 15.62
N GLY A 114 6.97 -10.41 15.68
CA GLY A 114 6.61 -9.60 14.51
C GLY A 114 5.52 -10.20 13.61
N LEU A 115 4.87 -11.31 14.00
CA LEU A 115 3.80 -11.91 13.21
C LEU A 115 2.45 -11.18 13.41
N ASN A 116 1.74 -10.95 12.31
CA ASN A 116 0.36 -10.48 12.34
C ASN A 116 -0.60 -11.68 12.28
N THR A 117 -1.37 -11.90 13.34
CA THR A 117 -2.28 -13.05 13.48
C THR A 117 -3.48 -13.01 12.51
N ARG A 118 -3.77 -11.86 11.89
CA ARG A 118 -4.84 -11.72 10.89
C ARG A 118 -4.47 -12.35 9.53
N TYR A 119 -3.18 -12.50 9.27
CA TYR A 119 -2.66 -13.04 8.01
C TYR A 119 -2.43 -14.55 8.12
N VAL A 120 -3.47 -15.30 7.81
CA VAL A 120 -3.49 -16.77 7.81
C VAL A 120 -3.89 -17.29 6.44
N PHE A 121 -3.55 -18.55 6.13
CA PHE A 121 -3.86 -19.17 4.83
C PHE A 121 -5.37 -19.18 4.51
N SER A 122 -6.24 -19.38 5.51
CA SER A 122 -7.70 -19.35 5.32
C SER A 122 -8.26 -18.00 4.88
N ASN A 123 -7.48 -16.93 5.05
CA ASN A 123 -7.82 -15.58 4.62
C ASN A 123 -7.16 -15.19 3.30
N PHE A 124 -6.33 -16.06 2.72
CA PHE A 124 -5.69 -15.85 1.43
C PHE A 124 -6.54 -16.48 0.32
N VAL A 125 -6.98 -15.67 -0.64
CA VAL A 125 -7.78 -16.15 -1.77
C VAL A 125 -6.86 -16.71 -2.84
N VAL A 126 -7.04 -17.99 -3.16
CA VAL A 126 -6.23 -18.71 -4.14
C VAL A 126 -6.86 -18.58 -5.53
N GLY A 127 -6.04 -18.22 -6.51
CA GLY A 127 -6.39 -18.14 -7.92
C GLY A 127 -5.22 -18.61 -8.80
N SER A 128 -5.46 -18.71 -10.10
CA SER A 128 -4.47 -19.18 -11.09
C SER A 128 -3.14 -18.41 -11.04
N ASN A 129 -3.22 -17.14 -10.67
CA ASN A 129 -2.11 -16.18 -10.59
C ASN A 129 -1.22 -16.32 -9.33
N ASN A 130 -1.67 -17.04 -8.30
CA ASN A 130 -0.96 -17.15 -7.02
C ASN A 130 -0.95 -18.58 -6.43
N GLN A 131 -1.58 -19.54 -7.10
CA GLN A 131 -1.72 -20.92 -6.65
C GLN A 131 -0.37 -21.60 -6.36
N PHE A 132 0.63 -21.38 -7.22
CA PHE A 132 1.95 -21.97 -7.04
C PHE A 132 2.67 -21.42 -5.79
N ALA A 133 2.69 -20.09 -5.61
CA ALA A 133 3.26 -19.46 -4.42
C ALA A 133 2.53 -19.87 -3.14
N HIS A 134 1.20 -19.99 -3.19
CA HIS A 134 0.41 -20.48 -2.07
C HIS A 134 0.75 -21.94 -1.71
N ALA A 135 0.84 -22.83 -2.70
CA ALA A 135 1.21 -24.23 -2.48
C ALA A 135 2.64 -24.37 -1.93
N ALA A 136 3.59 -23.60 -2.46
CA ALA A 136 4.96 -23.54 -1.95
C ALA A 136 5.02 -23.07 -0.50
N ALA A 137 4.28 -22.00 -0.17
CA ALA A 137 4.16 -21.47 1.19
C ALA A 137 3.56 -22.50 2.15
N LEU A 138 2.49 -23.21 1.75
CA LEU A 138 1.91 -24.29 2.55
C LEU A 138 2.90 -25.44 2.78
N ALA A 139 3.63 -25.86 1.75
CA ALA A 139 4.61 -26.94 1.87
C ALA A 139 5.74 -26.58 2.85
N VAL A 140 6.25 -25.35 2.78
CA VAL A 140 7.25 -24.81 3.71
C VAL A 140 6.70 -24.72 5.13
N ALA A 141 5.47 -24.28 5.30
CA ALA A 141 4.85 -24.15 6.61
C ALA A 141 4.53 -25.50 7.26
N ALA A 142 4.21 -26.52 6.46
CA ALA A 142 3.97 -27.89 6.94
C ALA A 142 5.27 -28.61 7.31
N ASN A 143 6.33 -28.44 6.50
CA ASN A 143 7.62 -29.11 6.71
C ASN A 143 8.79 -28.11 6.57
N PRO A 144 9.03 -27.27 7.61
CA PRO A 144 10.09 -26.27 7.56
C PRO A 144 11.47 -26.90 7.34
N ALA A 145 12.28 -26.24 6.52
CA ALA A 145 13.67 -26.55 6.19
C ALA A 145 13.95 -27.93 5.53
N GLN A 146 12.92 -28.67 5.11
CA GLN A 146 13.10 -29.95 4.41
C GLN A 146 13.34 -29.80 2.91
N THR A 147 12.32 -29.38 2.14
CA THR A 147 12.36 -29.46 0.67
C THR A 147 12.72 -28.13 0.01
N TYR A 148 12.21 -27.02 0.54
CA TYR A 148 12.30 -25.70 -0.10
C TYR A 148 12.97 -24.69 0.84
N ASN A 149 14.30 -24.62 0.79
CA ASN A 149 15.07 -23.66 1.57
C ASN A 149 16.19 -23.03 0.71
N PRO A 150 16.23 -21.69 0.55
CA PRO A 150 15.16 -20.76 0.94
C PRO A 150 13.90 -20.92 0.07
N LEU A 151 12.77 -20.40 0.55
CA LEU A 151 11.63 -20.07 -0.31
C LEU A 151 11.70 -18.58 -0.66
N PHE A 152 11.76 -18.26 -1.95
CA PHE A 152 11.78 -16.89 -2.46
C PHE A 152 10.46 -16.58 -3.17
N ILE A 153 9.65 -15.70 -2.58
CA ILE A 153 8.36 -15.27 -3.12
C ILE A 153 8.53 -13.89 -3.75
N TYR A 154 8.20 -13.74 -5.03
CA TYR A 154 8.30 -12.43 -5.69
C TYR A 154 7.06 -12.05 -6.48
N GLY A 155 6.91 -10.75 -6.72
CA GLY A 155 5.80 -10.18 -7.48
C GLY A 155 5.63 -8.70 -7.18
N SER A 156 4.89 -7.98 -8.01
CA SER A 156 4.67 -6.55 -7.83
C SER A 156 4.06 -6.18 -6.45
N VAL A 157 4.03 -4.88 -6.15
CA VAL A 157 3.52 -4.37 -4.87
C VAL A 157 2.05 -4.77 -4.69
N GLY A 158 1.67 -5.14 -3.46
CA GLY A 158 0.28 -5.40 -3.11
C GLY A 158 -0.33 -6.67 -3.72
N LEU A 159 0.47 -7.70 -4.00
CA LEU A 159 -0.01 -9.00 -4.49
C LEU A 159 -0.14 -10.08 -3.40
N GLY A 160 0.13 -9.75 -2.13
CA GLY A 160 -0.05 -10.69 -1.01
C GLY A 160 1.22 -11.41 -0.53
N LYS A 161 2.41 -10.96 -0.97
CA LYS A 161 3.71 -11.46 -0.48
C LYS A 161 3.81 -11.46 1.05
N THR A 162 3.61 -10.29 1.66
CA THR A 162 3.60 -10.11 3.12
C THR A 162 2.57 -11.02 3.80
N HIS A 163 1.37 -11.17 3.22
CA HIS A 163 0.34 -12.07 3.76
C HIS A 163 0.85 -13.51 3.81
N LEU A 164 1.44 -14.03 2.71
CA LEU A 164 1.98 -15.38 2.67
C LEU A 164 3.12 -15.58 3.68
N LEU A 165 4.03 -14.60 3.84
CA LEU A 165 5.10 -14.68 4.85
C LEU A 165 4.51 -14.86 6.26
N HIS A 166 3.55 -14.01 6.63
CA HIS A 166 2.91 -14.12 7.94
C HIS A 166 2.09 -15.41 8.08
N ALA A 167 1.41 -15.86 7.02
CA ALA A 167 0.65 -17.11 7.04
C ALA A 167 1.54 -18.33 7.28
N ILE A 168 2.73 -18.37 6.69
CA ILE A 168 3.75 -19.39 6.96
C ILE A 168 4.11 -19.38 8.45
N GLY A 169 4.51 -18.22 8.97
CA GLY A 169 4.92 -18.10 10.38
C GLY A 169 3.81 -18.47 11.36
N ASN A 170 2.58 -18.02 11.09
CA ASN A 170 1.41 -18.31 11.93
C ASN A 170 1.08 -19.81 11.93
N LEU A 171 1.11 -20.49 10.77
CA LEU A 171 0.82 -21.92 10.70
C LEU A 171 1.91 -22.74 11.40
N ILE A 172 3.19 -22.38 11.23
CA ILE A 172 4.30 -23.04 11.94
C ILE A 172 4.13 -22.88 13.45
N GLN A 173 3.81 -21.67 13.93
CA GLN A 173 3.62 -21.40 15.34
C GLN A 173 2.38 -22.13 15.91
N GLN A 174 1.34 -22.29 15.10
CA GLN A 174 0.14 -23.05 15.44
C GLN A 174 0.44 -24.55 15.58
N ASN A 175 1.28 -25.09 14.69
CA ASN A 175 1.63 -26.51 14.69
C ASN A 175 2.63 -26.87 15.80
N ASP A 176 3.66 -26.05 16.01
CA ASP A 176 4.61 -26.25 17.11
C ASP A 176 5.10 -24.90 17.67
N PRO A 177 4.53 -24.48 18.83
CA PRO A 177 4.86 -23.21 19.46
C PRO A 177 6.30 -23.04 19.95
N ARG A 178 7.12 -24.12 19.93
CA ARG A 178 8.51 -24.09 20.37
C ARG A 178 9.45 -23.49 19.33
N HIS A 179 9.03 -23.45 18.06
CA HIS A 179 9.82 -22.84 16.99
C HIS A 179 10.06 -21.35 17.27
N ARG A 180 11.31 -20.93 17.15
CA ARG A 180 11.67 -19.50 17.19
C ARG A 180 11.47 -18.89 15.82
N VAL A 181 10.31 -18.27 15.62
CA VAL A 181 9.90 -17.64 14.37
C VAL A 181 10.08 -16.13 14.48
N ARG A 182 10.79 -15.53 13.53
CA ARG A 182 10.84 -14.07 13.37
C ARG A 182 10.41 -13.65 11.98
N TYR A 183 9.48 -12.71 11.95
CA TYR A 183 9.22 -11.87 10.81
C TYR A 183 9.95 -10.52 10.93
N ILE A 184 10.53 -10.06 9.84
CA ILE A 184 11.19 -8.75 9.77
C ILE A 184 11.20 -8.20 8.34
N SER A 185 11.12 -6.88 8.17
CA SER A 185 11.42 -6.24 6.87
C SER A 185 12.92 -6.04 6.70
N ALA A 186 13.39 -6.01 5.44
CA ALA A 186 14.79 -5.69 5.13
C ALA A 186 15.24 -4.32 5.68
N GLU A 187 14.34 -3.35 5.75
CA GLU A 187 14.61 -2.05 6.37
C GLU A 187 14.80 -2.16 7.88
N SER A 188 13.92 -2.89 8.58
CA SER A 188 14.08 -3.12 10.03
C SER A 188 15.35 -3.89 10.34
N PHE A 189 15.75 -4.85 9.50
CA PHE A 189 17.03 -5.54 9.63
C PHE A 189 18.22 -4.57 9.51
N THR A 190 18.15 -3.62 8.55
CA THR A 190 19.15 -2.53 8.41
C THR A 190 19.22 -1.70 9.70
N VAL A 191 18.07 -1.31 10.25
CA VAL A 191 18.00 -0.48 11.47
C VAL A 191 18.58 -1.22 12.67
N ASP A 192 18.25 -2.49 12.84
CA ASP A 192 18.80 -3.34 13.90
C ASP A 192 20.34 -3.44 13.81
N LEU A 193 20.88 -3.56 12.60
CA LEU A 193 22.32 -3.58 12.37
C LEU A 193 22.97 -2.23 12.76
N ILE A 194 22.40 -1.11 12.31
CA ILE A 194 22.91 0.24 12.63
C ILE A 194 22.92 0.46 14.15
N GLN A 195 21.86 0.06 14.85
CA GLN A 195 21.78 0.20 16.30
C GLN A 195 22.84 -0.65 17.02
N SER A 196 23.10 -1.86 16.53
CA SER A 196 24.08 -2.77 17.12
C SER A 196 25.51 -2.27 16.89
N LEU A 197 25.81 -1.75 15.69
CA LEU A 197 27.08 -1.10 15.38
C LEU A 197 27.31 0.15 16.24
N LYS A 198 26.28 0.97 16.45
CA LYS A 198 26.37 2.18 17.29
C LYS A 198 26.70 1.85 18.75
N LYS A 199 26.27 0.68 19.23
CA LYS A 199 26.52 0.20 20.60
C LYS A 199 27.78 -0.68 20.72
N ASP A 200 28.49 -0.91 19.62
CA ASP A 200 29.59 -1.87 19.52
C ASP A 200 29.22 -3.29 20.01
N ASP A 201 27.95 -3.68 19.76
CA ASP A 201 27.36 -4.92 20.27
C ASP A 201 26.85 -5.79 19.11
N MET A 202 27.78 -6.19 18.24
CA MET A 202 27.48 -7.12 17.15
C MET A 202 27.17 -8.54 17.66
N SER A 203 27.61 -8.88 18.86
CA SER A 203 27.29 -10.16 19.51
C SER A 203 25.79 -10.28 19.75
N ALA A 204 25.16 -9.24 20.34
CA ALA A 204 23.72 -9.23 20.55
C ALA A 204 22.92 -9.27 19.23
N PHE A 205 23.42 -8.65 18.15
CA PHE A 205 22.80 -8.79 16.83
C PHE A 205 22.75 -10.26 16.41
N ARG A 206 23.89 -10.96 16.48
CA ARG A 206 24.02 -12.36 16.05
C ARG A 206 23.16 -13.30 16.90
N GLU A 207 23.15 -13.12 18.21
CA GLU A 207 22.29 -13.88 19.14
C GLU A 207 20.80 -13.66 18.87
N ARG A 208 20.44 -12.50 18.30
CA ARG A 208 19.06 -12.22 17.93
C ARG A 208 18.60 -13.07 16.75
N TYR A 209 19.44 -13.27 15.74
CA TYR A 209 19.03 -13.84 14.45
C TYR A 209 19.50 -15.29 14.20
N ARG A 210 20.71 -15.65 14.61
CA ARG A 210 21.30 -16.97 14.30
C ARG A 210 20.67 -18.15 15.05
N PRO A 211 20.08 -17.98 16.25
CA PRO A 211 19.36 -19.07 16.90
C PRO A 211 17.96 -19.32 16.33
N LEU A 212 17.44 -18.49 15.42
CA LEU A 212 16.08 -18.67 14.92
C LEU A 212 15.91 -20.02 14.24
N ASP A 213 14.71 -20.59 14.35
CA ASP A 213 14.34 -21.78 13.60
C ASP A 213 13.75 -21.41 12.23
N ILE A 214 13.06 -20.27 12.18
CA ILE A 214 12.45 -19.70 10.98
C ILE A 214 12.75 -18.20 10.93
N LEU A 215 13.32 -17.75 9.81
CA LEU A 215 13.49 -16.33 9.48
C LEU A 215 12.65 -15.98 8.24
N LEU A 216 11.72 -15.05 8.41
CA LEU A 216 10.85 -14.52 7.35
C LEU A 216 11.27 -13.08 7.07
N VAL A 217 11.79 -12.81 5.88
CA VAL A 217 12.32 -11.50 5.48
C VAL A 217 11.47 -10.90 4.38
N ASP A 218 10.78 -9.80 4.68
CA ASP A 218 9.92 -9.09 3.73
C ASP A 218 10.70 -7.99 2.98
N ASP A 219 10.37 -7.83 1.69
CA ASP A 219 10.87 -6.78 0.82
C ASP A 219 12.41 -6.66 0.77
N ILE A 220 13.10 -7.78 0.48
CA ILE A 220 14.56 -7.90 0.45
C ILE A 220 15.26 -6.88 -0.46
N GLN A 221 14.58 -6.33 -1.46
CA GLN A 221 15.11 -5.27 -2.33
C GLN A 221 15.61 -4.05 -1.56
N PHE A 222 15.12 -3.78 -0.35
CA PHE A 222 15.54 -2.60 0.42
C PHE A 222 16.95 -2.69 1.03
N ILE A 223 17.65 -3.83 0.89
CA ILE A 223 19.09 -3.90 1.22
C ILE A 223 20.00 -3.49 0.04
N ALA A 224 19.43 -3.23 -1.14
CA ALA A 224 20.19 -2.83 -2.32
C ALA A 224 21.03 -1.57 -2.06
N GLY A 225 22.30 -1.59 -2.46
CA GLY A 225 23.27 -0.52 -2.22
C GLY A 225 23.75 -0.37 -0.77
N LYS A 226 23.24 -1.15 0.19
CA LYS A 226 23.66 -1.12 1.60
C LYS A 226 24.69 -2.23 1.88
N GLU A 227 25.93 -2.03 1.44
CA GLU A 227 27.01 -3.03 1.48
C GLU A 227 27.14 -3.76 2.83
N ARG A 228 27.27 -3.02 3.94
CA ARG A 228 27.37 -3.63 5.29
C ARG A 228 26.14 -4.44 5.68
N THR A 229 24.95 -4.02 5.25
CA THR A 229 23.71 -4.75 5.53
C THR A 229 23.63 -6.03 4.71
N GLN A 230 24.03 -5.98 3.44
CA GLN A 230 24.13 -7.15 2.58
C GLN A 230 25.13 -8.17 3.13
N GLU A 231 26.27 -7.70 3.59
CA GLU A 231 27.29 -8.55 4.19
C GLU A 231 26.79 -9.27 5.45
N GLU A 232 26.23 -8.56 6.44
CA GLU A 232 25.75 -9.23 7.66
C GLU A 232 24.52 -10.10 7.39
N PHE A 233 23.67 -9.70 6.43
CA PHE A 233 22.56 -10.54 5.98
C PHE A 233 23.08 -11.84 5.34
N PHE A 234 24.13 -11.78 4.52
CA PHE A 234 24.75 -12.96 3.92
C PHE A 234 25.28 -13.93 4.98
N TYR A 235 25.97 -13.44 6.01
CA TYR A 235 26.45 -14.30 7.11
C TYR A 235 25.31 -14.87 7.95
N THR A 236 24.26 -14.08 8.22
CA THR A 236 23.07 -14.54 8.93
C THR A 236 22.33 -15.62 8.15
N PHE A 237 22.15 -15.42 6.84
CA PHE A 237 21.56 -16.38 5.93
C PHE A 237 22.33 -17.70 5.96
N ASN A 238 23.65 -17.66 5.81
CA ASN A 238 24.48 -18.87 5.77
C ASN A 238 24.42 -19.64 7.09
N ALA A 239 24.51 -18.94 8.23
CA ALA A 239 24.42 -19.58 9.54
C ALA A 239 23.10 -20.35 9.73
N LEU A 240 21.98 -19.76 9.31
CA LEU A 240 20.67 -20.41 9.34
C LEU A 240 20.57 -21.57 8.35
N TYR A 241 21.03 -21.34 7.11
CA TYR A 241 21.00 -22.33 6.04
C TYR A 241 21.80 -23.60 6.37
N GLU A 242 23.04 -23.43 6.84
CA GLU A 242 23.95 -24.52 7.24
C GLU A 242 23.45 -25.26 8.48
N SER A 243 22.69 -24.58 9.34
CA SER A 243 22.05 -25.18 10.53
C SER A 243 20.67 -25.79 10.23
N HIS A 244 20.32 -25.97 8.95
CA HIS A 244 19.03 -26.48 8.49
C HIS A 244 17.83 -25.73 9.08
N LYS A 245 17.92 -24.39 9.17
CA LYS A 245 16.84 -23.51 9.61
C LYS A 245 16.13 -22.91 8.39
N GLN A 246 14.82 -22.69 8.50
CA GLN A 246 14.03 -22.23 7.36
C GLN A 246 14.25 -20.73 7.13
N VAL A 247 14.53 -20.37 5.89
CA VAL A 247 14.54 -18.98 5.44
C VAL A 247 13.47 -18.78 4.37
N VAL A 248 12.61 -17.77 4.55
CA VAL A 248 11.63 -17.34 3.54
C VAL A 248 11.87 -15.87 3.25
N ILE A 249 11.94 -15.52 1.97
CA ILE A 249 12.29 -14.19 1.51
C ILE A 249 11.20 -13.71 0.56
N SER A 250 10.79 -12.45 0.68
CA SER A 250 9.94 -11.78 -0.29
C SER A 250 10.68 -10.71 -1.08
N SER A 251 10.28 -10.48 -2.33
CA SER A 251 10.77 -9.35 -3.12
C SER A 251 9.76 -8.80 -4.11
N ASP A 252 9.92 -7.54 -4.52
CA ASP A 252 9.20 -6.98 -5.67
C ASP A 252 9.77 -7.42 -7.04
N ARG A 253 10.95 -8.05 -7.05
CA ARG A 253 11.70 -8.42 -8.26
C ARG A 253 12.26 -9.83 -8.18
N TYR A 254 12.52 -10.41 -9.34
CA TYR A 254 13.23 -11.67 -9.44
C TYR A 254 14.71 -11.49 -9.03
N PRO A 255 15.39 -12.49 -8.40
CA PRO A 255 16.76 -12.34 -7.91
C PRO A 255 17.77 -11.79 -8.93
N LYS A 256 17.67 -12.21 -10.20
CA LYS A 256 18.57 -11.75 -11.27
C LYS A 256 18.35 -10.27 -11.66
N ASP A 257 17.15 -9.73 -11.42
CA ASP A 257 16.77 -8.36 -11.79
C ASP A 257 17.05 -7.35 -10.65
N MET A 258 17.56 -7.83 -9.51
CA MET A 258 17.90 -6.99 -8.37
C MET A 258 19.23 -6.27 -8.60
N GLN A 259 19.16 -4.99 -8.93
CA GLN A 259 20.33 -4.13 -9.07
C GLN A 259 20.93 -3.81 -7.69
N ASN A 260 22.24 -3.59 -7.65
CA ASN A 260 22.98 -3.22 -6.43
C ASN A 260 22.86 -4.25 -5.29
N ILE A 261 22.63 -5.52 -5.62
CA ILE A 261 22.75 -6.66 -4.71
C ILE A 261 23.97 -7.50 -5.13
N GLU A 262 24.81 -7.87 -4.16
CA GLU A 262 25.98 -8.70 -4.38
C GLU A 262 25.64 -10.04 -5.07
N GLU A 263 26.50 -10.48 -5.98
CA GLU A 263 26.29 -11.71 -6.77
C GLU A 263 26.10 -12.96 -5.87
N ARG A 264 26.85 -13.03 -4.77
CA ARG A 264 26.74 -14.14 -3.81
C ARG A 264 25.35 -14.21 -3.16
N LEU A 265 24.70 -13.08 -2.89
CA LEU A 265 23.34 -13.06 -2.36
C LEU A 265 22.32 -13.47 -3.41
N ARG A 266 22.45 -12.97 -4.65
CA ARG A 266 21.58 -13.35 -5.77
C ARG A 266 21.64 -14.86 -6.04
N SER A 267 22.84 -15.45 -5.94
CA SER A 267 23.05 -16.89 -6.00
C SER A 267 22.33 -17.63 -4.86
N ARG A 268 22.45 -17.17 -3.61
CA ARG A 268 21.72 -17.76 -2.46
C ARG A 268 20.20 -17.65 -2.61
N PHE A 269 19.68 -16.51 -3.07
CA PHE A 269 18.24 -16.34 -3.34
C PHE A 269 17.74 -17.32 -4.41
N SER A 270 18.60 -17.67 -5.36
CA SER A 270 18.27 -18.60 -6.45
C SER A 270 18.56 -20.07 -6.12
N SER A 271 19.09 -20.37 -4.93
CA SER A 271 19.50 -21.73 -4.54
C SER A 271 18.37 -22.63 -4.04
N GLY A 272 17.19 -22.04 -3.79
CA GLY A 272 16.00 -22.74 -3.32
C GLY A 272 14.82 -22.63 -4.28
N LEU A 273 13.60 -22.69 -3.74
CA LEU A 273 12.38 -22.58 -4.55
C LEU A 273 12.04 -21.11 -4.78
N ILE A 274 11.83 -20.73 -6.04
CA ILE A 274 11.35 -19.40 -6.41
C ILE A 274 9.91 -19.53 -6.88
N ALA A 275 9.01 -18.75 -6.27
CA ALA A 275 7.60 -18.71 -6.63
C ALA A 275 7.15 -17.28 -6.92
N ASP A 276 6.44 -17.10 -8.04
CA ASP A 276 5.91 -15.82 -8.44
C ASP A 276 4.45 -15.63 -8.02
N ILE A 277 4.08 -14.37 -7.80
CA ILE A 277 2.70 -13.94 -7.64
C ILE A 277 2.40 -12.91 -8.72
N LYS A 278 1.39 -13.20 -9.53
CA LYS A 278 0.93 -12.32 -10.62
C LYS A 278 -0.33 -11.54 -10.22
N PRO A 279 -0.65 -10.44 -10.91
CA PRO A 279 -1.92 -9.75 -10.73
C PRO A 279 -3.12 -10.72 -10.88
N PRO A 280 -4.14 -10.63 -10.02
CA PRO A 280 -5.32 -11.48 -10.09
C PRO A 280 -6.20 -11.17 -11.31
N ASP A 281 -6.85 -12.21 -11.83
CA ASP A 281 -7.95 -12.08 -12.78
C ASP A 281 -9.22 -11.51 -12.12
N LEU A 282 -10.23 -11.20 -12.93
CA LEU A 282 -11.49 -10.61 -12.46
C LEU A 282 -12.16 -11.48 -11.39
N GLU A 283 -12.21 -12.79 -11.63
CA GLU A 283 -12.82 -13.78 -10.74
C GLU A 283 -12.13 -13.79 -9.37
N THR A 284 -10.80 -13.82 -9.37
CA THR A 284 -9.99 -13.78 -8.14
C THR A 284 -10.13 -12.44 -7.42
N LYS A 285 -10.18 -11.30 -8.14
CA LYS A 285 -10.44 -9.98 -7.52
C LYS A 285 -11.79 -9.94 -6.82
N VAL A 286 -12.84 -10.43 -7.47
CA VAL A 286 -14.19 -10.48 -6.89
C VAL A 286 -14.20 -11.37 -5.64
N ALA A 287 -13.55 -12.53 -5.68
CA ALA A 287 -13.41 -13.41 -4.52
C ALA A 287 -12.64 -12.73 -3.37
N ILE A 288 -11.56 -11.98 -3.66
CA ILE A 288 -10.83 -11.18 -2.67
C ILE A 288 -11.74 -10.13 -2.03
N LEU A 289 -12.51 -9.39 -2.83
CA LEU A 289 -13.45 -8.38 -2.34
C LEU A 289 -14.48 -8.96 -1.39
N PHE A 290 -15.08 -10.10 -1.73
CA PHE A 290 -16.01 -10.79 -0.84
C PHE A 290 -15.33 -11.21 0.47
N LYS A 291 -14.15 -11.85 0.39
CA LYS A 291 -13.41 -12.28 1.57
C LYS A 291 -13.03 -11.11 2.49
N LYS A 292 -12.68 -9.96 1.91
CA LYS A 292 -12.35 -8.74 2.66
C LYS A 292 -13.60 -8.10 3.27
N ALA A 293 -14.71 -8.06 2.55
CA ALA A 293 -15.98 -7.58 3.08
C ALA A 293 -16.47 -8.43 4.27
N GLU A 294 -16.33 -9.76 4.18
CA GLU A 294 -16.62 -10.69 5.29
C GLU A 294 -15.77 -10.39 6.52
N ASN A 295 -14.46 -10.14 6.35
CA ASN A 295 -13.57 -9.76 7.46
C ASN A 295 -13.99 -8.42 8.11
N HIS A 296 -14.63 -7.53 7.35
CA HIS A 296 -15.23 -6.29 7.85
C HIS A 296 -16.68 -6.47 8.37
N GLN A 297 -17.20 -7.70 8.41
CA GLN A 297 -18.58 -8.01 8.80
C GLN A 297 -19.62 -7.26 7.95
N LYS A 298 -19.30 -7.04 6.67
CA LYS A 298 -20.18 -6.40 5.69
C LYS A 298 -20.48 -7.36 4.56
N LYS A 299 -21.71 -7.26 4.03
CA LYS A 299 -22.08 -7.90 2.77
C LYS A 299 -22.03 -6.84 1.68
N ILE A 300 -21.44 -7.20 0.54
CA ILE A 300 -21.45 -6.37 -0.65
C ILE A 300 -22.20 -7.11 -1.76
N PRO A 301 -23.03 -6.41 -2.55
CA PRO A 301 -23.63 -6.98 -3.75
C PRO A 301 -22.59 -7.39 -4.79
N GLN A 302 -22.92 -8.39 -5.62
CA GLN A 302 -22.02 -8.92 -6.64
C GLN A 302 -21.69 -7.89 -7.74
N ASP A 303 -22.67 -7.11 -8.16
CA ASP A 303 -22.51 -6.02 -9.13
C ASP A 303 -21.55 -4.92 -8.61
N VAL A 304 -21.59 -4.61 -7.32
CA VAL A 304 -20.61 -3.72 -6.67
C VAL A 304 -19.21 -4.33 -6.70
N ALA A 305 -19.08 -5.62 -6.36
CA ALA A 305 -17.77 -6.29 -6.38
C ALA A 305 -17.17 -6.34 -7.79
N ILE A 306 -17.98 -6.67 -8.80
CA ILE A 306 -17.57 -6.65 -10.22
C ILE A 306 -17.19 -5.23 -10.63
N PHE A 307 -17.99 -4.23 -10.27
CA PHE A 307 -17.70 -2.83 -10.58
C PHE A 307 -16.34 -2.37 -10.01
N ILE A 308 -16.03 -2.70 -8.75
CA ILE A 308 -14.72 -2.38 -8.17
C ILE A 308 -13.60 -3.13 -8.92
N ALA A 309 -13.79 -4.42 -9.19
CA ALA A 309 -12.78 -5.28 -9.79
C ALA A 309 -12.44 -4.94 -11.26
N ASP A 310 -13.43 -4.47 -12.03
CA ASP A 310 -13.26 -4.02 -13.43
C ASP A 310 -12.50 -2.70 -13.54
N ASN A 311 -12.66 -1.80 -12.57
CA ASN A 311 -12.08 -0.46 -12.62
C ASN A 311 -10.63 -0.38 -12.09
N ILE A 312 -10.09 -1.48 -11.52
CA ILE A 312 -8.72 -1.51 -10.98
C ILE A 312 -7.86 -2.55 -11.68
N GLN A 313 -6.75 -2.11 -12.28
CA GLN A 313 -5.77 -3.00 -12.95
C GLN A 313 -4.50 -3.26 -12.13
N SER A 314 -4.25 -2.46 -11.09
CA SER A 314 -2.90 -2.25 -10.53
C SER A 314 -2.50 -3.28 -9.45
N ASN A 315 -3.22 -3.33 -8.31
CA ASN A 315 -2.84 -4.19 -7.18
C ASN A 315 -4.00 -4.44 -6.19
N ILE A 316 -3.86 -5.44 -5.32
CA ILE A 316 -4.92 -5.85 -4.36
C ILE A 316 -5.10 -4.80 -3.25
N ARG A 317 -4.06 -4.03 -2.89
CA ARG A 317 -4.17 -2.99 -1.86
C ARG A 317 -5.13 -1.87 -2.29
N GLU A 318 -5.10 -1.49 -3.57
CA GLU A 318 -6.02 -0.51 -4.14
C GLU A 318 -7.46 -1.03 -4.14
N LEU A 319 -7.64 -2.30 -4.54
CA LEU A 319 -8.93 -3.00 -4.49
C LEU A 319 -9.52 -2.97 -3.06
N GLU A 320 -8.70 -3.27 -2.06
CA GLU A 320 -9.07 -3.22 -0.65
C GLU A 320 -9.37 -1.79 -0.18
N GLY A 321 -8.59 -0.81 -0.62
CA GLY A 321 -8.80 0.61 -0.31
C GLY A 321 -10.14 1.13 -0.83
N LEU A 322 -10.51 0.78 -2.07
CA LEU A 322 -11.80 1.16 -2.65
C LEU A 322 -12.98 0.50 -1.93
N LEU A 323 -12.86 -0.78 -1.60
CA LEU A 323 -13.86 -1.48 -0.80
C LEU A 323 -14.06 -0.81 0.56
N LEU A 324 -12.95 -0.50 1.25
CA LEU A 324 -12.98 0.16 2.55
C LEU A 324 -13.64 1.54 2.45
N ARG A 325 -13.35 2.31 1.39
CA ARG A 325 -13.97 3.61 1.12
C ARG A 325 -15.48 3.51 0.94
N ILE A 326 -15.96 2.54 0.16
CA ILE A 326 -17.40 2.29 -0.02
C ILE A 326 -18.06 1.91 1.31
N ILE A 327 -17.45 0.99 2.06
CA ILE A 327 -17.96 0.56 3.38
C ILE A 327 -18.02 1.74 4.36
N ALA A 328 -16.98 2.58 4.38
CA ALA A 328 -16.92 3.76 5.24
C ALA A 328 -18.02 4.77 4.86
N PHE A 329 -18.16 5.10 3.58
CA PHE A 329 -19.16 6.05 3.10
C PHE A 329 -20.60 5.57 3.33
N SER A 330 -20.86 4.28 3.08
CA SER A 330 -22.13 3.62 3.43
C SER A 330 -22.44 3.77 4.93
N SER A 331 -21.43 3.57 5.78
CA SER A 331 -21.59 3.67 7.24
C SER A 331 -21.84 5.12 7.70
N PHE A 332 -21.18 6.12 7.09
CA PHE A 332 -21.35 7.53 7.45
C PHE A 332 -22.69 8.11 6.97
N THR A 333 -23.13 7.74 5.77
CA THR A 333 -24.40 8.21 5.19
C THR A 333 -25.59 7.35 5.59
N ARG A 334 -25.36 6.23 6.28
CA ARG A 334 -26.36 5.19 6.62
C ARG A 334 -27.13 4.68 5.39
N ARG A 335 -26.49 4.70 4.21
CA ARG A 335 -27.03 4.14 2.97
C ARG A 335 -26.55 2.70 2.79
N PRO A 336 -27.37 1.80 2.23
CA PRO A 336 -26.91 0.45 1.90
C PRO A 336 -25.77 0.51 0.88
N VAL A 337 -24.90 -0.50 0.90
CA VAL A 337 -23.91 -0.66 -0.17
C VAL A 337 -24.63 -1.17 -1.41
N ASP A 338 -24.78 -0.30 -2.41
CA ASP A 338 -25.34 -0.61 -3.72
C ASP A 338 -24.46 -0.02 -4.84
N LEU A 339 -24.79 -0.35 -6.09
CA LEU A 339 -24.03 0.09 -7.25
C LEU A 339 -24.08 1.62 -7.45
N GLU A 340 -25.16 2.28 -7.04
CA GLU A 340 -25.30 3.72 -7.14
C GLU A 340 -24.32 4.43 -6.19
N LEU A 341 -24.29 3.99 -4.93
CA LEU A 341 -23.32 4.45 -3.93
C LEU A 341 -21.88 4.19 -4.39
N ALA A 342 -21.60 2.99 -4.92
CA ALA A 342 -20.28 2.65 -5.41
C ALA A 342 -19.83 3.59 -6.54
N LYS A 343 -20.70 3.90 -7.51
CA LYS A 343 -20.41 4.85 -8.59
C LYS A 343 -20.22 6.28 -8.09
N GLU A 344 -21.00 6.71 -7.11
CA GLU A 344 -20.86 8.02 -6.47
C GLU A 344 -19.50 8.15 -5.77
N VAL A 345 -19.17 7.18 -4.92
CA VAL A 345 -17.96 7.18 -4.07
C VAL A 345 -16.68 7.04 -4.90
N LEU A 346 -16.75 6.22 -5.96
CA LEU A 346 -15.60 5.90 -6.80
C LEU A 346 -15.52 6.75 -8.06
N LYS A 347 -16.40 7.75 -8.24
CA LYS A 347 -16.43 8.60 -9.43
C LYS A 347 -15.05 9.09 -9.84
N GLU A 348 -14.22 9.54 -8.89
CA GLU A 348 -12.87 10.07 -9.15
C GLU A 348 -11.81 8.98 -9.42
N PHE A 349 -12.07 7.72 -9.05
CA PHE A 349 -11.17 6.58 -9.17
C PHE A 349 -11.49 5.69 -10.38
N THR A 350 -12.77 5.63 -10.79
CA THR A 350 -13.26 4.82 -11.92
C THR A 350 -13.01 5.47 -13.27
N PHE A 351 -12.69 6.76 -13.31
CA PHE A 351 -12.09 7.34 -14.50
C PHE A 351 -10.63 6.90 -14.52
N ASP A 352 -10.38 5.73 -15.11
CA ASP A 352 -9.11 5.49 -15.76
C ASP A 352 -8.92 6.63 -16.75
N ARG A 353 -8.21 7.69 -16.32
CA ARG A 353 -8.05 8.93 -17.08
C ARG A 353 -7.52 8.62 -18.47
N ASN A 354 -6.78 7.51 -18.62
CA ASN A 354 -6.17 7.05 -19.86
C ASN A 354 -7.07 6.18 -20.74
N LYS A 355 -8.21 5.67 -20.25
CA LYS A 355 -9.11 4.79 -21.03
C LYS A 355 -9.60 5.45 -22.32
N ASN A 356 -9.83 6.76 -22.28
CA ASN A 356 -10.24 7.54 -23.45
C ASN A 356 -9.06 7.98 -24.33
N PHE A 357 -7.81 7.83 -23.87
CA PHE A 357 -6.60 8.17 -24.62
C PHE A 357 -6.24 7.07 -25.60
N THR A 358 -7.11 6.86 -26.59
CA THR A 358 -6.78 6.09 -27.79
C THR A 358 -6.29 7.04 -28.87
N ILE A 359 -5.38 6.58 -29.76
CA ILE A 359 -4.90 7.42 -30.88
C ILE A 359 -6.07 8.00 -31.71
N PRO A 360 -7.15 7.25 -32.04
CA PRO A 360 -8.31 7.81 -32.72
C PRO A 360 -9.00 8.94 -31.95
N ASN A 361 -9.20 8.78 -30.63
CA ASN A 361 -9.83 9.80 -29.80
C ASN A 361 -8.95 11.05 -29.67
N ILE A 362 -7.64 10.88 -29.42
CA ILE A 362 -6.69 12.00 -29.35
C ILE A 362 -6.73 12.81 -30.66
N LEU A 363 -6.70 12.14 -31.82
CA LEU A 363 -6.80 12.81 -33.12
C LEU A 363 -8.11 13.56 -33.29
N LYS A 364 -9.24 12.94 -32.93
CA LYS A 364 -10.58 13.54 -33.04
C LYS A 364 -10.72 14.77 -32.15
N THR A 365 -10.33 14.67 -30.88
CA THR A 365 -10.47 15.74 -29.90
C THR A 365 -9.54 16.91 -30.21
N VAL A 366 -8.29 16.66 -30.58
CA VAL A 366 -7.37 17.72 -31.03
C VAL A 366 -7.89 18.41 -32.28
N ALA A 367 -8.39 17.66 -33.27
CA ALA A 367 -8.95 18.23 -34.49
C ALA A 367 -10.15 19.15 -34.18
N ALA A 368 -11.07 18.69 -33.34
CA ALA A 368 -12.24 19.46 -32.92
C ALA A 368 -11.85 20.73 -32.14
N HIS A 369 -10.94 20.63 -31.17
CA HIS A 369 -10.50 21.76 -30.33
C HIS A 369 -9.88 22.89 -31.15
N PHE A 370 -9.10 22.55 -32.19
CA PHE A 370 -8.48 23.51 -33.08
C PHE A 370 -9.29 23.83 -34.34
N SER A 371 -10.54 23.32 -34.44
CA SER A 371 -11.43 23.53 -35.60
C SER A 371 -10.82 23.13 -36.95
N ILE A 372 -10.07 22.02 -36.97
CA ILE A 372 -9.48 21.42 -38.18
C ILE A 372 -10.00 19.99 -38.40
N LYS A 373 -9.72 19.38 -39.55
CA LYS A 373 -10.09 17.98 -39.81
C LYS A 373 -8.98 17.04 -39.35
N VAL A 374 -9.35 15.82 -38.95
CA VAL A 374 -8.39 14.75 -38.65
C VAL A 374 -7.47 14.45 -39.85
N THR A 375 -7.97 14.61 -41.08
CA THR A 375 -7.18 14.49 -42.31
C THR A 375 -6.05 15.51 -42.39
N ASP A 376 -6.25 16.71 -41.83
CA ASP A 376 -5.26 17.79 -41.84
C ASP A 376 -4.11 17.46 -40.87
N LEU A 377 -4.42 16.84 -39.74
CA LEU A 377 -3.41 16.30 -38.81
C LEU A 377 -2.53 15.24 -39.47
N LYS A 378 -3.06 14.47 -40.43
CA LYS A 378 -2.32 13.44 -41.19
C LYS A 378 -1.62 13.99 -42.44
N SER A 379 -1.84 15.26 -42.79
CA SER A 379 -1.33 15.83 -44.05
C SER A 379 0.17 16.17 -44.01
N LYS A 380 0.71 16.53 -45.18
CA LYS A 380 2.07 17.08 -45.32
C LYS A 380 2.13 18.60 -45.08
N GLN A 381 0.98 19.27 -44.87
CA GLN A 381 0.91 20.72 -44.71
C GLN A 381 1.65 21.17 -43.46
N ARG A 382 2.41 22.27 -43.59
CA ARG A 382 3.30 22.79 -42.54
C ARG A 382 2.87 24.15 -41.97
N SER A 383 1.69 24.65 -42.35
CA SER A 383 1.13 25.87 -41.77
C SER A 383 1.05 25.75 -40.25
N ARG A 384 1.28 26.86 -39.54
CA ARG A 384 1.32 26.88 -38.07
C ARG A 384 0.02 26.36 -37.45
N GLU A 385 -1.11 26.71 -38.06
CA GLU A 385 -2.48 26.30 -37.71
C GLU A 385 -2.69 24.78 -37.73
N ILE A 386 -1.90 24.02 -38.50
CA ILE A 386 -1.99 22.55 -38.56
C ILE A 386 -0.81 21.89 -37.84
N SER A 387 0.36 22.50 -37.92
CA SER A 387 1.61 21.96 -37.35
C SER A 387 1.57 21.93 -35.82
N ILE A 388 1.02 22.97 -35.17
CA ILE A 388 0.91 23.03 -33.70
C ILE A 388 -0.08 21.97 -33.19
N PRO A 389 -1.34 21.89 -33.67
CA PRO A 389 -2.27 20.84 -33.25
C PRO A 389 -1.72 19.43 -33.49
N ARG A 390 -1.05 19.20 -34.63
CA ARG A 390 -0.39 17.92 -34.93
C ARG A 390 0.70 17.57 -33.91
N GLN A 391 1.53 18.54 -33.54
CA GLN A 391 2.58 18.32 -32.54
C GLN A 391 1.98 18.02 -31.17
N ILE A 392 0.89 18.70 -30.79
CA ILE A 392 0.15 18.42 -29.56
C ILE A 392 -0.42 16.99 -29.59
N ALA A 393 -1.06 16.57 -30.68
CA ALA A 393 -1.59 15.21 -30.81
C ALA A 393 -0.50 14.14 -30.69
N MET A 394 0.67 14.36 -31.31
CA MET A 394 1.83 13.45 -31.18
C MET A 394 2.38 13.40 -29.76
N TYR A 395 2.48 14.55 -29.10
CA TYR A 395 2.86 14.65 -27.70
C TYR A 395 1.91 13.84 -26.81
N LEU A 396 0.59 14.04 -26.95
CA LEU A 396 -0.43 13.32 -26.18
C LEU A 396 -0.40 11.80 -26.47
N CYS A 397 -0.22 11.40 -27.73
CA CYS A 397 -0.08 9.98 -28.07
C CYS A 397 1.13 9.36 -27.36
N ARG A 398 2.23 10.10 -27.23
CA ARG A 398 3.44 9.59 -26.59
C ARG A 398 3.32 9.51 -25.07
N GLU A 399 2.63 10.47 -24.44
CA GLU A 399 2.47 10.54 -22.99
C GLU A 399 1.41 9.56 -22.46
N TYR A 400 0.30 9.40 -23.16
CA TYR A 400 -0.89 8.75 -22.61
C TYR A 400 -1.26 7.42 -23.28
N THR A 401 -0.47 6.95 -24.25
CA THR A 401 -0.70 5.65 -24.92
C THR A 401 0.53 4.76 -24.87
N GLN A 402 0.34 3.44 -24.97
CA GLN A 402 1.42 2.46 -25.04
C GLN A 402 2.01 2.28 -26.45
N ALA A 403 1.60 3.12 -27.42
CA ALA A 403 2.03 2.99 -28.81
C ALA A 403 3.50 3.35 -28.99
N SER A 404 4.19 2.58 -29.83
CA SER A 404 5.60 2.83 -30.16
C SER A 404 5.76 4.08 -31.04
N LEU A 405 6.92 4.74 -31.03
CA LEU A 405 7.18 5.92 -31.89
C LEU A 405 6.92 5.64 -33.40
N PRO A 406 7.30 4.48 -33.97
CA PRO A 406 6.96 4.15 -35.35
C PRO A 406 5.45 3.98 -35.58
N GLU A 407 4.75 3.39 -34.62
CA GLU A 407 3.30 3.18 -34.68
C GLU A 407 2.54 4.51 -34.63
N ILE A 408 2.94 5.41 -33.73
CA ILE A 408 2.41 6.78 -33.69
C ILE A 408 2.66 7.44 -35.06
N GLY A 409 3.89 7.42 -35.56
CA GLY A 409 4.24 8.00 -36.86
C GLY A 409 3.36 7.52 -38.02
N ARG A 410 3.05 6.22 -38.06
CA ARG A 410 2.14 5.60 -39.04
C ARG A 410 0.74 6.22 -38.99
N GLN A 411 0.21 6.48 -37.79
CA GLN A 411 -1.13 7.08 -37.60
C GLN A 411 -1.21 8.55 -38.03
N PHE A 412 -0.08 9.25 -38.14
CA PHE A 412 0.00 10.63 -38.61
C PHE A 412 0.38 10.75 -40.10
N GLY A 413 -0.08 9.81 -40.93
CA GLY A 413 0.17 9.83 -42.38
C GLY A 413 1.55 9.33 -42.79
N GLY A 414 2.09 8.34 -42.04
CA GLY A 414 3.39 7.73 -42.34
C GLY A 414 4.58 8.63 -42.05
N LYS A 415 4.52 9.43 -40.98
CA LYS A 415 5.65 10.29 -40.56
C LYS A 415 6.70 9.47 -39.82
N ASP A 416 7.96 9.89 -39.96
CA ASP A 416 9.08 9.22 -39.30
C ASP A 416 9.01 9.33 -37.77
N HIS A 417 9.51 8.30 -37.09
CA HIS A 417 9.60 8.25 -35.63
C HIS A 417 10.37 9.46 -35.04
N THR A 418 11.35 9.99 -35.77
CA THR A 418 12.10 11.21 -35.41
C THR A 418 11.22 12.46 -35.38
N THR A 419 10.19 12.53 -36.23
CA THR A 419 9.21 13.63 -36.23
C THR A 419 8.35 13.60 -34.97
N VAL A 420 7.95 12.40 -34.52
CA VAL A 420 7.19 12.22 -33.27
C VAL A 420 8.05 12.62 -32.07
N LEU A 421 9.31 12.19 -32.04
CA LEU A 421 10.25 12.55 -30.98
C LEU A 421 10.52 14.05 -30.93
N PHE A 422 10.67 14.69 -32.08
CA PHE A 422 10.83 16.15 -32.18
C PHE A 422 9.60 16.89 -31.68
N ALA A 423 8.40 16.47 -32.09
CA ALA A 423 7.13 17.05 -31.65
C ALA A 423 6.98 16.95 -30.13
N HIS A 424 7.26 15.78 -29.56
CA HIS A 424 7.23 15.55 -28.12
C HIS A 424 8.16 16.50 -27.37
N LYS A 425 9.46 16.54 -27.73
CA LYS A 425 10.43 17.45 -27.11
C LYS A 425 10.02 18.92 -27.22
N LYS A 426 9.53 19.33 -28.38
CA LYS A 426 9.17 20.72 -28.65
C LYS A 426 7.97 21.17 -27.81
N ILE A 427 6.92 20.36 -27.72
CA ILE A 427 5.75 20.69 -26.90
C ILE A 427 6.11 20.68 -25.41
N SER A 428 6.89 19.69 -24.96
CA SER A 428 7.37 19.60 -23.56
C SER A 428 8.17 20.83 -23.14
N SER A 429 9.05 21.36 -24.00
CA SER A 429 9.81 22.59 -23.72
C SER A 429 8.92 23.82 -23.78
N ASN A 430 8.10 23.97 -24.84
CA ASN A 430 7.29 25.17 -25.04
C ASN A 430 6.24 25.37 -23.95
N MET A 431 5.71 24.29 -23.35
CA MET A 431 4.77 24.41 -22.23
C MET A 431 5.39 24.98 -20.95
N LYS A 432 6.72 24.93 -20.79
CA LYS A 432 7.40 25.57 -19.66
C LYS A 432 7.45 27.08 -19.78
N GLU A 433 7.43 27.58 -21.02
CA GLU A 433 7.65 29.00 -21.33
C GLU A 433 6.35 29.70 -21.77
N ASN A 434 5.36 28.96 -22.28
CA ASN A 434 4.13 29.50 -22.85
C ASN A 434 2.88 29.00 -22.09
N ASN A 435 2.35 29.85 -21.23
CA ASN A 435 1.14 29.58 -20.45
C ASN A 435 -0.12 29.34 -21.30
N GLU A 436 -0.22 29.97 -22.48
CA GLU A 436 -1.37 29.81 -23.38
C GLU A 436 -1.37 28.42 -24.03
N LEU A 437 -0.21 27.95 -24.48
CA LEU A 437 -0.04 26.59 -25.00
C LEU A 437 -0.36 25.55 -23.91
N THR A 438 0.15 25.76 -22.70
CA THR A 438 -0.11 24.86 -21.55
C THR A 438 -1.59 24.78 -21.24
N ARG A 439 -2.30 25.92 -21.21
CA ARG A 439 -3.76 25.93 -21.02
C ARG A 439 -4.48 25.18 -22.13
N SER A 440 -4.09 25.37 -23.38
CA SER A 440 -4.72 24.68 -24.52
C SER A 440 -4.50 23.15 -24.47
N VAL A 441 -3.29 22.70 -24.14
CA VAL A 441 -2.99 21.27 -23.96
C VAL A 441 -3.81 20.68 -22.80
N GLN A 442 -3.89 21.39 -21.67
CA GLN A 442 -4.69 20.97 -20.52
C GLN A 442 -6.18 20.88 -20.86
N GLN A 443 -6.72 21.81 -21.64
CA GLN A 443 -8.12 21.76 -22.11
C GLN A 443 -8.38 20.52 -22.99
N VAL A 444 -7.45 20.19 -23.89
CA VAL A 444 -7.56 18.99 -24.73
C VAL A 444 -7.51 17.71 -23.88
N ILE A 445 -6.60 17.63 -22.91
CA ILE A 445 -6.51 16.50 -21.97
C ILE A 445 -7.84 16.32 -21.25
N HIS A 446 -8.39 17.40 -20.69
CA HIS A 446 -9.66 17.38 -19.97
C HIS A 446 -10.86 16.99 -20.85
N GLN A 447 -10.86 17.39 -22.13
CA GLN A 447 -11.88 16.95 -23.09
C GLN A 447 -11.77 15.45 -23.36
N ILE A 448 -10.56 14.90 -23.52
CA ILE A 448 -10.36 13.46 -23.73
C ILE A 448 -10.78 12.68 -22.47
N GLU A 449 -10.41 13.15 -21.28
CA GLU A 449 -10.81 12.52 -20.02
C GLU A 449 -12.34 12.42 -19.87
N ARG A 450 -13.10 13.41 -20.37
CA ARG A 450 -14.57 13.45 -20.27
C ARG A 450 -15.32 12.62 -21.32
N GLY A 451 -14.65 12.22 -22.41
CA GLY A 451 -15.25 11.43 -23.51
C GLY A 451 -15.80 12.31 -24.62
#